data_AF-A0A538QXE4-F1
#
_entry.id   AF-A0A538QXE4-F1
#
_cell.length_a   1.000
_cell.length_b   1.000
_cell.length_c   1.000
_cell.angle_alpha   90.00
_cell.angle_beta   90.00
_cell.angle_gamma   90.00
#
_symmetry.space_group_name_H-M   'P 1'
#
loop_
_entity.id
_entity.type
_entity.pdbx_description
1 polymer ?
#
loop_
_entity_poly.entity_id
_entity_poly.type
_entity_poly.pdbx_seq_one_letter_code
_entity_poly.pdbx_strand_id
1 'polypeptide(L)'
;MMNQAWEDAFQELWNHAAHHRGVREALADPVGPTLSDTLHQWPRTRCADVVGIGAIVDAVLRSAPLVSGAHGVERRWRRCAGQLADLALGEPTLEYRHNRAFWSALASIVAYLASVDAPVPEPMWGALLAELAQPMPEPRNTAVVDERLHLAAFNYDELWQAQKEALAKLRGSDIREPGPTTRGARMKVPRTTNADVLQLATYWTSALAQVEIKRRQMGPHGPEALHGAGIDGEIRRWREALRDVDNYATTGDPATTYPKNEAFWRATGSVSITVAVIDDAPPPFEMLTDTIVQRMPVQQLPISRNRYRNATYPGEGTNESMWDKVHDDFVQARGFDTRDALPGRVGRPMKIPRTLNAEVIKLAAYWNDAWHKLESRRGILGNLPTEHGLDTLKKRWQAVMKDVHDIAEPGKVEDVYPKNHEFWRESFELAQTLDLFNELPSKLDIAWDVTKTLPDRFADVVGKVAHAIGDVANRAAEGVTSGLGKPILIAGSVVVGGLLLWRWLRPSPTTVAV
;
A
#
# COMPACT_ATOMS: atom_id res chain seq x y z
N MET A 1 33.64 -17.15 28.08
CA MET A 1 32.21 -16.84 28.01
C MET A 1 31.55 -18.07 27.42
N MET A 2 30.61 -18.70 28.14
CA MET A 2 29.82 -19.80 27.59
C MET A 2 28.74 -19.17 26.71
N ASN A 3 28.59 -19.63 25.47
CA ASN A 3 27.55 -19.13 24.55
C ASN A 3 26.17 -19.44 25.15
N GLN A 4 25.27 -18.47 25.12
CA GLN A 4 23.88 -18.67 25.54
C GLN A 4 23.19 -19.76 24.68
N ALA A 5 22.51 -20.70 25.32
CA ALA A 5 21.71 -21.72 24.63
C ALA A 5 20.44 -21.11 24.03
N TRP A 6 19.94 -21.68 22.93
CA TRP A 6 18.73 -21.19 22.26
C TRP A 6 17.48 -21.31 23.12
N GLU A 7 17.40 -22.34 23.97
CA GLU A 7 16.32 -22.53 24.94
C GLU A 7 16.30 -21.39 25.96
N ASP A 8 17.47 -21.03 26.50
CA ASP A 8 17.60 -19.94 27.46
C ASP A 8 17.27 -18.59 26.81
N ALA A 9 17.78 -18.36 25.60
CA ALA A 9 17.51 -17.15 24.83
C ALA A 9 16.02 -16.99 24.48
N PHE A 10 15.35 -18.08 24.13
CA PHE A 10 13.92 -18.08 23.84
C PHE A 10 13.09 -17.87 25.11
N GLN A 11 13.45 -18.51 26.22
CA GLN A 11 12.75 -18.31 27.49
C GLN A 11 12.93 -16.88 28.00
N GLU A 12 14.12 -16.30 27.83
CA GLU A 12 14.39 -14.89 28.11
C GLU A 12 13.51 -13.99 27.25
N LEU A 13 13.50 -14.17 25.91
CA LEU A 13 12.67 -13.41 24.99
C LEU A 13 11.17 -13.52 25.34
N TRP A 14 10.71 -14.71 25.67
CA TRP A 14 9.33 -14.97 26.07
C TRP A 14 8.96 -14.19 27.33
N ASN A 15 9.76 -14.34 28.39
CA ASN A 15 9.54 -13.67 29.67
C ASN A 15 9.59 -12.15 29.50
N HIS A 16 10.53 -11.68 28.68
CA HIS A 16 10.73 -10.26 28.40
C HIS A 16 9.54 -9.66 27.64
N ALA A 17 9.07 -10.34 26.59
CA ALA A 17 7.86 -9.93 25.88
C ALA A 17 6.62 -9.97 26.79
N ALA A 18 6.46 -11.02 27.59
CA ALA A 18 5.32 -11.17 28.52
C ALA A 18 5.32 -10.06 29.57
N HIS A 19 6.49 -9.69 30.10
CA HIS A 19 6.64 -8.62 31.08
C HIS A 19 6.31 -7.25 30.49
N HIS A 20 6.86 -6.92 29.31
CA HIS A 20 6.75 -5.56 28.74
C HIS A 20 5.52 -5.33 27.85
N ARG A 21 4.89 -6.39 27.33
CA ARG A 21 3.73 -6.30 26.44
C ARG A 21 2.49 -6.97 27.03
N GLY A 22 2.64 -7.70 28.12
CA GLY A 22 1.58 -8.50 28.71
C GLY A 22 1.40 -9.83 27.99
N VAL A 23 0.40 -10.57 28.44
CA VAL A 23 0.08 -11.91 27.93
C VAL A 23 -1.33 -11.91 27.37
N ARG A 24 -1.56 -12.70 26.33
CA ARG A 24 -2.91 -13.00 25.83
C ARG A 24 -3.33 -14.33 26.41
N GLU A 25 -4.31 -14.29 27.30
CA GLU A 25 -5.03 -15.49 27.70
C GLU A 25 -5.73 -16.04 26.47
N ALA A 26 -5.56 -17.34 26.21
CA ALA A 26 -6.42 -18.00 25.24
C ALA A 26 -7.86 -17.77 25.70
N LEU A 27 -8.64 -17.00 24.93
CA LEU A 27 -10.08 -17.00 25.12
C LEU A 27 -10.48 -18.48 25.13
N ALA A 28 -11.07 -18.92 26.24
CA ALA A 28 -11.53 -20.28 26.36
C ALA A 28 -12.55 -20.53 25.25
N ASP A 29 -12.10 -21.10 24.13
CA ASP A 29 -13.00 -21.64 23.13
C ASP A 29 -13.83 -22.70 23.87
N PRO A 30 -15.17 -22.58 23.92
CA PRO A 30 -16.01 -23.35 24.83
C PRO A 30 -16.14 -24.84 24.46
N VAL A 31 -15.24 -25.42 23.65
CA VAL A 31 -15.37 -26.79 23.15
C VAL A 31 -14.06 -27.57 23.21
N GLY A 32 -13.87 -28.27 24.33
CA GLY A 32 -13.13 -29.54 24.40
C GLY A 32 -11.64 -29.47 24.78
N PRO A 33 -11.19 -30.23 25.80
CA PRO A 33 -9.78 -30.31 26.15
C PRO A 33 -9.04 -31.19 25.12
N THR A 34 -8.23 -30.57 24.25
CA THR A 34 -7.17 -31.30 23.54
C THR A 34 -5.86 -31.15 24.31
N LEU A 35 -5.22 -32.30 24.56
CA LEU A 35 -4.09 -32.52 25.48
C LEU A 35 -2.74 -31.89 25.07
N SER A 36 -2.73 -30.86 24.21
CA SER A 36 -1.48 -30.23 23.70
C SER A 36 -1.36 -28.73 23.99
N ASP A 37 -2.23 -28.17 24.84
CA ASP A 37 -2.27 -26.72 25.11
C ASP A 37 -1.64 -26.36 26.48
N THR A 38 -0.48 -26.92 26.82
CA THR A 38 0.23 -26.58 28.08
C THR A 38 0.73 -25.12 28.13
N LEU A 39 0.72 -24.39 27.01
CA LEU A 39 0.94 -22.95 26.97
C LEU A 39 -0.39 -22.23 26.71
N HIS A 40 -1.22 -22.11 27.76
CA HIS A 40 -2.50 -21.38 27.74
C HIS A 40 -2.36 -19.87 27.49
N GLN A 41 -1.13 -19.38 27.38
CA GLN A 41 -0.77 -17.99 27.45
C GLN A 41 0.38 -17.71 26.48
N TRP A 42 0.22 -16.71 25.62
CA TRP A 42 1.27 -16.28 24.68
C TRP A 42 1.61 -14.81 24.96
N PRO A 43 2.89 -14.40 24.96
CA PRO A 43 3.26 -13.00 25.11
C PRO A 43 2.62 -12.17 24.00
N ARG A 44 2.04 -11.02 24.31
CA ARG A 44 1.57 -10.08 23.28
C ARG A 44 2.79 -9.53 22.55
N THR A 45 2.73 -9.44 21.23
CA THR A 45 3.78 -8.78 20.43
C THR A 45 3.15 -7.89 19.40
N ARG A 46 3.81 -6.75 19.15
CA ARG A 46 3.45 -5.85 18.05
C ARG A 46 3.98 -6.35 16.73
N CYS A 47 3.47 -5.80 15.64
CA CYS A 47 4.00 -6.01 14.31
C CYS A 47 5.52 -5.70 14.21
N ALA A 48 5.99 -4.60 14.81
CA ALA A 48 7.42 -4.30 14.87
C ALA A 48 8.23 -5.34 15.65
N ASP A 49 7.70 -5.80 16.80
CA ASP A 49 8.34 -6.81 17.64
C ASP A 49 8.58 -8.11 16.85
N VAL A 50 7.54 -8.62 16.18
CA VAL A 50 7.64 -9.88 15.40
C VAL A 50 8.53 -9.76 14.17
N VAL A 51 8.62 -8.57 13.55
CA VAL A 51 9.55 -8.29 12.45
C VAL A 51 10.99 -8.29 12.97
N GLY A 52 11.25 -7.64 14.10
CA GLY A 52 12.59 -7.61 14.72
C GLY A 52 13.07 -9.01 15.11
N ILE A 53 12.22 -9.78 15.81
CA ILE A 53 12.51 -11.18 16.15
C ILE A 53 12.73 -12.01 14.88
N GLY A 54 11.81 -11.90 13.92
CA GLY A 54 11.87 -12.63 12.66
C GLY A 54 13.15 -12.37 11.86
N ALA A 55 13.62 -11.12 11.81
CA ALA A 55 14.83 -10.75 11.09
C ALA A 55 16.09 -11.41 11.65
N ILE A 56 16.22 -11.47 12.98
CA ILE A 56 17.38 -12.11 13.64
C ILE A 56 17.35 -13.62 13.41
N VAL A 57 16.20 -14.24 13.68
CA VAL A 57 16.05 -15.71 13.58
C VAL A 57 16.20 -16.19 12.15
N ASP A 58 15.65 -15.48 11.17
CA ASP A 58 15.77 -15.82 9.75
C ASP A 58 17.23 -15.75 9.27
N ALA A 59 18.01 -14.79 9.77
CA ALA A 59 19.43 -14.69 9.45
C ALA A 59 20.23 -15.90 9.97
N VAL A 60 19.99 -16.29 11.23
CA VAL A 60 20.65 -17.47 11.82
C VAL A 60 20.21 -18.73 11.09
N LEU A 61 18.92 -18.92 10.85
CA LEU A 61 18.39 -20.09 10.16
C LEU A 61 19.02 -20.31 8.79
N ARG A 62 19.23 -19.24 8.01
CA ARG A 62 19.89 -19.33 6.69
C ARG A 62 21.36 -19.72 6.77
N SER A 63 22.02 -19.42 7.89
CA SER A 63 23.42 -19.82 8.13
C SER A 63 23.56 -21.21 8.74
N ALA A 64 22.49 -21.75 9.33
CA ALA A 64 22.51 -23.07 9.96
C ALA A 64 22.48 -24.19 8.90
N PRO A 65 23.20 -25.31 9.12
CA PRO A 65 23.16 -26.45 8.21
C PRO A 65 21.75 -27.07 8.20
N LEU A 66 21.21 -27.33 7.01
CA LEU A 66 19.90 -28.00 6.85
C LEU A 66 20.07 -29.52 6.98
N VAL A 67 19.67 -30.08 8.13
CA VAL A 67 19.70 -31.53 8.38
C VAL A 67 18.39 -32.22 7.96
N SER A 68 18.44 -33.54 7.71
CA SER A 68 17.25 -34.34 7.37
C SER A 68 16.19 -34.23 8.47
N GLY A 69 15.00 -33.73 8.13
CA GLY A 69 13.91 -33.40 9.07
C GLY A 69 13.66 -31.90 9.25
N ALA A 70 14.65 -31.04 8.97
CA ALA A 70 14.55 -29.58 9.10
C ALA A 70 13.58 -28.93 8.10
N HIS A 71 13.36 -29.57 6.94
CA HIS A 71 12.53 -29.00 5.87
C HIS A 71 11.08 -28.72 6.28
N GLY A 72 10.54 -29.46 7.25
CA GLY A 72 9.20 -29.19 7.79
C GLY A 72 9.17 -27.88 8.59
N VAL A 73 10.15 -27.72 9.48
CA VAL A 73 10.30 -26.54 10.35
C VAL A 73 10.62 -25.30 9.50
N GLU A 74 11.55 -25.43 8.55
CA GLU A 74 11.93 -24.35 7.65
C GLU A 74 10.74 -23.89 6.78
N ARG A 75 9.96 -24.80 6.20
CA ARG A 75 8.76 -24.42 5.42
C ARG A 75 7.72 -23.71 6.27
N ARG A 76 7.52 -24.15 7.52
CA ARG A 76 6.62 -23.47 8.47
C ARG A 76 7.12 -22.07 8.78
N TRP A 77 8.41 -21.92 9.05
CA TRP A 77 9.03 -20.62 9.28
C TRP A 77 8.91 -19.69 8.06
N ARG A 78 9.24 -20.15 6.85
CA ARG A 78 9.11 -19.35 5.62
C ARG A 78 7.68 -18.87 5.38
N ARG A 79 6.68 -19.71 5.68
CA ARG A 79 5.26 -19.30 5.62
C ARG A 79 4.95 -18.19 6.63
N CYS A 80 5.44 -18.33 7.86
CA CYS A 80 5.29 -17.30 8.89
C CYS A 80 6.00 -15.99 8.49
N ALA A 81 7.23 -16.07 7.99
CA ALA A 81 7.99 -14.92 7.52
C ALA A 81 7.33 -14.22 6.32
N GLY A 82 6.68 -14.97 5.42
CA GLY A 82 5.85 -14.39 4.35
C GLY A 82 4.69 -13.59 4.91
N GLN A 83 3.96 -14.14 5.90
CA GLN A 83 2.87 -13.43 6.58
C GLN A 83 3.34 -12.18 7.33
N LEU A 84 4.53 -12.21 7.95
CA LEU A 84 5.11 -11.01 8.57
C LEU A 84 5.31 -9.90 7.54
N ALA A 85 5.81 -10.22 6.35
CA ALA A 85 6.03 -9.23 5.29
C ALA A 85 4.72 -8.60 4.81
N ASP A 86 3.66 -9.40 4.68
CA ASP A 86 2.38 -8.92 4.16
C ASP A 86 1.58 -8.11 5.20
N LEU A 87 1.74 -8.43 6.49
CA LEU A 87 0.80 -7.99 7.53
C LEU A 87 1.43 -7.11 8.60
N ALA A 88 2.70 -7.33 8.94
CA ALA A 88 3.34 -6.60 10.01
C ALA A 88 4.00 -5.29 9.53
N LEU A 89 4.32 -5.17 8.24
CA LEU A 89 5.00 -3.97 7.72
C LEU A 89 4.09 -2.75 7.61
N GLY A 90 2.78 -2.93 7.43
CA GLY A 90 1.84 -1.81 7.27
C GLY A 90 1.56 -1.03 8.56
N GLU A 91 1.56 -1.72 9.71
CA GLU A 91 1.06 -1.17 10.98
C GLU A 91 1.97 -1.61 12.15
N PRO A 92 3.21 -1.09 12.26
CA PRO A 92 4.24 -1.60 13.16
C PRO A 92 3.87 -1.53 14.65
N THR A 93 2.98 -0.61 15.03
CA THR A 93 2.57 -0.38 16.42
C THR A 93 1.43 -1.28 16.89
N LEU A 94 0.67 -1.89 15.97
CA LEU A 94 -0.48 -2.73 16.32
C LEU A 94 -0.06 -4.11 16.83
N GLU A 95 -0.94 -4.72 17.64
CA GLU A 95 -0.77 -6.12 18.05
C GLU A 95 -0.81 -7.03 16.82
N TYR A 96 0.19 -7.92 16.71
CA TYR A 96 0.28 -8.81 15.56
C TYR A 96 -0.85 -9.85 15.58
N ARG A 97 -1.75 -9.78 14.59
CA ARG A 97 -2.98 -10.61 14.54
C ARG A 97 -2.75 -12.13 14.53
N HIS A 98 -1.56 -12.59 14.13
CA HIS A 98 -1.20 -14.01 14.10
C HIS A 98 -0.18 -14.39 15.20
N ASN A 99 -0.24 -13.70 16.34
CA ASN A 99 0.68 -13.86 17.46
C ASN A 99 0.92 -15.32 17.89
N ARG A 100 -0.15 -16.10 18.12
CA ARG A 100 -0.05 -17.53 18.50
C ARG A 100 0.72 -18.35 17.46
N ALA A 101 0.40 -18.16 16.18
CA ALA A 101 1.03 -18.89 15.08
C ALA A 101 2.52 -18.52 14.95
N PHE A 102 2.85 -17.24 15.16
CA PHE A 102 4.22 -16.75 15.20
C PHE A 102 5.04 -17.40 16.31
N TRP A 103 4.59 -17.32 17.56
CA TRP A 103 5.32 -17.91 18.68
C TRP A 103 5.43 -19.43 18.59
N SER A 104 4.42 -20.11 18.05
CA SER A 104 4.47 -21.57 17.80
C SER A 104 5.53 -21.92 16.74
N ALA A 105 5.61 -21.13 15.67
CA ALA A 105 6.64 -21.29 14.65
C ALA A 105 8.04 -20.96 15.20
N LEU A 106 8.14 -19.93 16.05
CA LEU A 106 9.37 -19.52 16.71
C LEU A 106 9.89 -20.59 17.69
N ALA A 107 9.03 -21.18 18.52
CA ALA A 107 9.44 -22.29 19.39
C ALA A 107 9.97 -23.48 18.57
N SER A 108 9.30 -23.79 17.44
CA SER A 108 9.73 -24.88 16.54
C SER A 108 11.12 -24.60 15.94
N ILE A 109 11.39 -23.35 15.54
CA ILE A 109 12.68 -22.99 14.91
C ILE A 109 13.80 -22.88 15.94
N VAL A 110 13.53 -22.38 17.14
CA VAL A 110 14.49 -22.35 18.25
C VAL A 110 14.93 -23.76 18.62
N ALA A 111 13.99 -24.70 18.78
CA ALA A 111 14.32 -26.10 19.08
C ALA A 111 15.19 -26.73 17.98
N TYR A 112 14.94 -26.36 16.73
CA TYR A 112 15.77 -26.78 15.61
C TYR A 112 17.18 -26.18 15.69
N LEU A 113 17.30 -24.87 15.92
CA LEU A 113 18.58 -24.16 16.02
C LEU A 113 19.43 -24.70 17.18
N ALA A 114 18.78 -25.05 18.30
CA ALA A 114 19.41 -25.75 19.41
C ALA A 114 19.93 -27.14 18.99
N SER A 115 19.13 -27.93 18.27
CA SER A 115 19.53 -29.28 17.86
C SER A 115 20.72 -29.34 16.89
N VAL A 116 21.05 -28.23 16.24
CA VAL A 116 22.18 -28.10 15.33
C VAL A 116 23.32 -27.26 15.93
N ASP A 117 23.27 -27.00 17.23
CA ASP A 117 24.25 -26.20 17.99
C ASP A 117 24.53 -24.82 17.33
N ALA A 118 23.50 -24.20 16.74
CA ALA A 118 23.66 -22.87 16.15
C ALA A 118 23.91 -21.85 17.26
N PRO A 119 24.86 -20.90 17.10
CA PRO A 119 25.10 -19.89 18.12
C PRO A 119 23.97 -18.84 18.15
N VAL A 120 23.59 -18.40 19.36
CA VAL A 120 22.73 -17.22 19.54
C VAL A 120 23.53 -15.97 19.22
N PRO A 121 23.03 -15.04 18.38
CA PRO A 121 23.74 -13.80 18.08
C PRO A 121 23.62 -12.80 19.24
N GLU A 122 24.36 -13.02 20.33
CA GLU A 122 24.25 -12.28 21.61
C GLU A 122 24.12 -10.75 21.47
N PRO A 123 24.94 -10.04 20.65
CA PRO A 123 24.81 -8.58 20.54
C PRO A 123 23.48 -8.14 19.93
N MET A 124 23.00 -8.88 18.92
CA MET A 124 21.71 -8.59 18.27
C MET A 124 20.54 -8.99 19.16
N TRP A 125 20.69 -10.10 19.90
CA TRP A 125 19.68 -10.57 20.83
C TRP A 125 19.49 -9.59 21.99
N GLY A 126 20.58 -9.11 22.60
CA GLY A 126 20.53 -8.09 23.63
C GLY A 126 19.91 -6.77 23.15
N ALA A 127 20.22 -6.35 21.92
CA ALA A 127 19.59 -5.17 21.31
C ALA A 127 18.08 -5.37 21.07
N LEU A 128 17.67 -6.56 20.64
CA LEU A 128 16.26 -6.91 20.47
C LEU A 128 15.51 -6.85 21.81
N LEU A 129 16.07 -7.43 22.87
CA LEU A 129 15.47 -7.38 24.20
C LEU A 129 15.36 -5.94 24.70
N ALA A 130 16.41 -5.12 24.52
CA ALA A 130 16.38 -3.70 24.86
C ALA A 130 15.27 -2.93 24.11
N GLU A 131 15.04 -3.23 22.83
CA GLU A 131 13.95 -2.63 22.04
C GLU A 131 12.58 -3.08 22.53
N LEU A 132 12.41 -4.36 22.85
CA LEU A 132 11.17 -4.88 23.47
C LEU A 132 10.90 -4.26 24.83
N ALA A 133 11.96 -3.91 25.58
CA ALA A 133 11.88 -3.26 26.88
C ALA A 133 11.31 -1.84 26.79
N GLN A 134 11.52 -1.19 25.64
CA GLN A 134 11.08 0.18 25.48
C GLN A 134 9.56 0.23 25.70
N PRO A 135 9.09 1.13 26.58
CA PRO A 135 7.66 1.32 26.77
C PRO A 135 7.06 1.61 25.40
N MET A 136 5.78 1.27 25.24
CA MET A 136 5.05 1.76 24.07
C MET A 136 5.38 3.24 23.98
N PRO A 137 5.96 3.73 22.86
CA PRO A 137 5.89 5.15 22.64
C PRO A 137 4.39 5.40 22.76
N GLU A 138 3.98 6.09 23.83
CA GLU A 138 2.71 6.76 23.81
C GLU A 138 2.66 7.41 22.42
N PRO A 139 1.50 7.52 21.78
CA PRO A 139 1.35 8.40 20.64
C PRO A 139 1.60 9.88 21.05
N ARG A 140 2.67 10.17 21.81
CA ARG A 140 3.48 11.37 21.80
C ARG A 140 3.92 11.60 20.38
N ASN A 141 3.05 12.28 19.65
CA ASN A 141 3.40 13.02 18.45
C ASN A 141 4.34 12.24 17.54
N THR A 142 3.83 11.18 16.89
CA THR A 142 4.07 11.13 15.44
C THR A 142 3.79 12.54 14.98
N ALA A 143 4.85 13.32 14.68
CA ALA A 143 4.77 14.76 14.42
C ALA A 143 3.45 15.01 13.73
N VAL A 144 2.49 15.65 14.43
CA VAL A 144 1.04 15.61 14.11
C VAL A 144 0.93 15.36 12.64
N VAL A 145 0.61 14.12 12.24
CA VAL A 145 0.59 13.73 10.83
C VAL A 145 -0.29 14.80 10.22
N ASP A 146 0.31 15.70 9.45
CA ASP A 146 -0.39 16.92 9.10
C ASP A 146 -1.48 16.41 8.16
N GLU A 147 -2.72 16.37 8.63
CA GLU A 147 -3.85 15.78 7.88
C GLU A 147 -3.94 16.43 6.49
N ARG A 148 -3.37 17.63 6.34
CA ARG A 148 -3.17 18.38 5.09
C ARG A 148 -2.27 17.71 4.07
N LEU A 149 -1.51 16.67 4.43
CA LEU A 149 -0.70 15.85 3.51
C LEU A 149 -1.44 14.60 3.04
N HIS A 150 -2.55 14.24 3.69
CA HIS A 150 -3.46 13.16 3.29
C HIS A 150 -4.65 13.73 2.52
N LEU A 151 -4.36 14.24 1.32
CA LEU A 151 -5.37 14.81 0.44
C LEU A 151 -6.03 13.69 -0.38
N ALA A 152 -7.34 13.81 -0.63
CA ALA A 152 -8.01 12.97 -1.61
C ALA A 152 -7.56 13.38 -3.03
N ALA A 153 -7.13 12.42 -3.83
CA ALA A 153 -6.71 12.63 -5.22
C ALA A 153 -7.04 11.38 -6.05
N PHE A 154 -7.29 11.55 -7.36
CA PHE A 154 -7.70 10.46 -8.25
C PHE A 154 -6.52 9.59 -8.68
N ASN A 155 -5.33 10.17 -8.75
CA ASN A 155 -4.09 9.46 -9.04
C ASN A 155 -2.91 10.04 -8.24
N TYR A 156 -1.76 9.37 -8.32
CA TYR A 156 -0.57 9.77 -7.58
C TYR A 156 0.03 11.10 -8.07
N ASP A 157 -0.13 11.47 -9.34
CA ASP A 157 0.39 12.75 -9.84
C ASP A 157 -0.41 13.93 -9.26
N GLU A 158 -1.73 13.84 -9.29
CA GLU A 158 -2.62 14.82 -8.65
C GLU A 158 -2.35 14.93 -7.15
N LEU A 159 -2.15 13.80 -6.46
CA LEU A 159 -1.81 13.80 -5.04
C LEU A 159 -0.51 14.56 -4.79
N TRP A 160 0.51 14.32 -5.62
CA TRP A 160 1.78 15.00 -5.51
C TRP A 160 1.64 16.51 -5.73
N GLN A 161 0.88 16.93 -6.75
CA GLN A 161 0.60 18.35 -6.99
C GLN A 161 -0.17 18.98 -5.82
N ALA A 162 -1.17 18.28 -5.29
CA ALA A 162 -1.98 18.74 -4.18
C ALA A 162 -1.14 18.90 -2.90
N GLN A 163 -0.30 17.91 -2.56
CA GLN A 163 0.64 17.98 -1.44
C GLN A 163 1.61 19.15 -1.60
N LYS A 164 2.13 19.34 -2.82
CA LYS A 164 3.04 20.43 -3.15
C LYS A 164 2.36 21.80 -3.01
N GLU A 165 1.14 21.95 -3.52
CA GLU A 165 0.38 23.20 -3.41
C GLU A 165 0.01 23.51 -1.96
N ALA A 166 -0.46 22.50 -1.21
CA ALA A 166 -0.79 22.64 0.21
C ALA A 166 0.42 23.10 1.03
N LEU A 167 1.59 22.47 0.84
CA LEU A 167 2.81 22.88 1.53
C LEU A 167 3.33 24.24 1.03
N ALA A 168 3.16 24.58 -0.25
CA ALA A 168 3.53 25.90 -0.76
C ALA A 168 2.67 27.00 -0.14
N LYS A 169 1.37 26.74 0.07
CA LYS A 169 0.45 27.66 0.74
C LYS A 169 0.79 27.81 2.23
N LEU A 170 1.17 26.71 2.88
CA LEU A 170 1.46 26.70 4.32
C LEU A 170 2.83 27.30 4.68
N ARG A 171 3.87 26.96 3.92
CA ARG A 171 5.27 27.30 4.23
C ARG A 171 5.88 28.34 3.29
N GLY A 172 5.14 28.75 2.26
CA GLY A 172 5.67 29.50 1.13
C GLY A 172 6.42 28.58 0.15
N SER A 173 6.93 29.18 -0.92
CA SER A 173 7.63 28.45 -1.97
C SER A 173 8.74 29.29 -2.59
N ASP A 174 9.77 28.62 -3.10
CA ASP A 174 10.82 29.22 -3.92
C ASP A 174 10.72 28.73 -5.36
N ILE A 175 11.01 29.58 -6.34
CA ILE A 175 11.23 29.13 -7.72
C ILE A 175 12.69 28.72 -7.84
N ARG A 176 12.95 27.45 -8.15
CA ARG A 176 14.29 26.90 -8.25
C ARG A 176 14.59 26.46 -9.68
N GLU A 177 15.77 26.84 -10.15
CA GLU A 177 16.38 26.25 -11.33
C GLU A 177 16.78 24.80 -11.05
N PRO A 178 16.87 23.95 -12.08
CA PRO A 178 17.46 22.63 -11.91
C PRO A 178 18.91 22.75 -11.42
N GLY A 179 19.29 21.96 -10.42
CA GLY A 179 20.69 21.83 -10.02
C GLY A 179 21.59 21.36 -11.18
N PRO A 180 22.92 21.57 -11.10
CA PRO A 180 23.86 21.23 -12.19
C PRO A 180 23.85 19.75 -12.59
N THR A 181 23.45 18.87 -11.67
CA THR A 181 23.32 17.42 -11.90
C THR A 181 21.90 16.98 -12.25
N THR A 182 20.92 17.89 -12.21
CA THR A 182 19.51 17.56 -12.27
C THR A 182 18.91 18.15 -13.54
N ARG A 183 18.40 17.32 -14.44
CA ARG A 183 17.69 17.78 -15.64
C ARG A 183 16.25 18.18 -15.29
N GLY A 184 15.71 19.20 -15.94
CA GLY A 184 14.29 19.55 -15.84
C GLY A 184 14.03 21.02 -16.12
N ALA A 185 12.76 21.42 -16.05
CA ALA A 185 12.37 22.84 -16.07
C ALA A 185 12.51 23.48 -14.69
N ARG A 186 12.47 24.82 -14.65
CA ARG A 186 12.24 25.59 -13.41
C ARG A 186 11.01 25.04 -12.68
N MET A 187 11.14 24.87 -11.37
CA MET A 187 10.06 24.33 -10.55
C MET A 187 9.80 25.23 -9.34
N LYS A 188 8.52 25.48 -9.04
CA LYS A 188 8.09 26.07 -7.76
C LYS A 188 8.19 24.99 -6.69
N VAL A 189 9.03 25.17 -5.69
CA VAL A 189 9.33 24.19 -4.62
C VAL A 189 8.82 24.73 -3.28
N PRO A 190 7.94 24.02 -2.57
CA PRO A 190 7.48 24.41 -1.23
C PRO A 190 8.63 24.47 -0.24
N ARG A 191 8.63 25.38 0.74
CA ARG A 191 9.66 25.43 1.81
C ARG A 191 9.44 24.37 2.89
N THR A 192 9.51 23.10 2.50
CA THR A 192 9.32 21.97 3.42
C THR A 192 10.35 21.92 4.53
N THR A 193 9.87 21.55 5.70
CA THR A 193 10.69 21.31 6.90
C THR A 193 11.23 19.88 6.92
N ASN A 194 12.21 19.60 7.79
CA ASN A 194 12.70 18.24 8.00
C ASN A 194 11.57 17.27 8.40
N ALA A 195 10.62 17.72 9.23
CA ALA A 195 9.44 16.92 9.59
C ALA A 195 8.54 16.60 8.38
N ASP A 196 8.24 17.59 7.54
CA ASP A 196 7.40 17.39 6.34
C ASP A 196 8.05 16.36 5.40
N VAL A 197 9.38 16.46 5.22
CA VAL A 197 10.15 15.56 4.35
C VAL A 197 10.16 14.13 4.86
N LEU A 198 10.28 13.90 6.17
CA LEU A 198 10.21 12.55 6.75
C LEU A 198 8.83 11.90 6.54
N GLN A 199 7.75 12.68 6.69
CA GLN A 199 6.39 12.19 6.44
C GLN A 199 6.19 11.84 4.96
N LEU A 200 6.55 12.76 4.05
CA LEU A 200 6.46 12.52 2.62
C LEU A 200 7.34 11.35 2.16
N ALA A 201 8.57 11.24 2.67
CA ALA A 201 9.47 10.13 2.34
C ALA A 201 8.88 8.78 2.76
N THR A 202 8.25 8.71 3.92
CA THR A 202 7.56 7.50 4.40
C THR A 202 6.38 7.15 3.49
N TYR A 203 5.55 8.14 3.16
CA TYR A 203 4.39 7.95 2.27
C TYR A 203 4.81 7.43 0.89
N TRP A 204 5.72 8.15 0.21
CA TRP A 204 6.13 7.83 -1.15
C TRP A 204 6.94 6.52 -1.23
N THR A 205 7.65 6.14 -0.16
CA THR A 205 8.28 4.82 -0.08
C THR A 205 7.25 3.70 0.00
N SER A 206 6.18 3.88 0.77
CA SER A 206 5.07 2.93 0.82
C SER A 206 4.33 2.82 -0.52
N ALA A 207 4.10 3.93 -1.21
CA ALA A 207 3.52 3.94 -2.55
C ALA A 207 4.39 3.15 -3.56
N LEU A 208 5.70 3.36 -3.55
CA LEU A 208 6.63 2.63 -4.40
C LEU A 208 6.72 1.13 -4.03
N ALA A 209 6.53 0.77 -2.77
CA ALA A 209 6.47 -0.64 -2.36
C ALA A 209 5.25 -1.36 -2.95
N GLN A 210 4.09 -0.68 -3.07
CA GLN A 210 2.90 -1.25 -3.72
C GLN A 210 3.14 -1.54 -5.20
N VAL A 211 3.89 -0.69 -5.88
CA VAL A 211 4.31 -0.91 -7.27
C VAL A 211 5.14 -2.19 -7.42
N GLU A 212 6.05 -2.46 -6.48
CA GLU A 212 6.85 -3.69 -6.49
C GLU A 212 6.01 -4.94 -6.17
N ILE A 213 4.93 -4.81 -5.38
CA ILE A 213 3.96 -5.90 -5.19
C ILE A 213 3.24 -6.18 -6.52
N LYS A 214 2.74 -5.14 -7.21
CA LYS A 214 2.14 -5.27 -8.54
C LYS A 214 3.10 -5.90 -9.56
N ARG A 215 4.38 -5.51 -9.53
CA ARG A 215 5.44 -6.13 -10.34
C ARG A 215 5.48 -7.64 -10.21
N ARG A 216 5.37 -8.15 -8.97
CA ARG A 216 5.39 -9.59 -8.70
C ARG A 216 4.12 -10.28 -9.16
N GLN A 217 2.98 -9.59 -9.08
CA GLN A 217 1.69 -10.09 -9.54
C GLN A 217 1.62 -10.23 -11.07
N MET A 218 2.38 -9.42 -11.82
CA MET A 218 2.49 -9.52 -13.29
C MET A 218 3.24 -10.77 -13.79
N GLY A 219 3.70 -11.64 -12.89
CA GLY A 219 4.31 -12.92 -13.27
C GLY A 219 5.70 -12.77 -13.92
N PRO A 220 6.12 -13.74 -14.77
CA PRO A 220 7.48 -13.81 -15.31
C PRO A 220 7.90 -12.60 -16.15
N HIS A 221 6.94 -11.93 -16.78
CA HIS A 221 7.18 -10.79 -17.68
C HIS A 221 7.15 -9.43 -16.96
N GLY A 222 6.65 -9.37 -15.72
CA GLY A 222 6.59 -8.14 -14.93
C GLY A 222 7.95 -7.45 -14.76
N PRO A 223 9.04 -8.17 -14.44
CA PRO A 223 10.36 -7.57 -14.32
C PRO A 223 10.89 -6.92 -15.59
N GLU A 224 10.70 -7.54 -16.75
CA GLU A 224 11.17 -7.02 -18.04
C GLU A 224 10.33 -5.83 -18.51
N ALA A 225 9.00 -5.90 -18.36
CA ALA A 225 8.09 -4.81 -18.73
C ALA A 225 8.41 -3.53 -17.94
N LEU A 226 8.59 -3.65 -16.62
CA LEU A 226 8.92 -2.49 -15.79
C LEU A 226 10.37 -2.01 -15.97
N HIS A 227 11.31 -2.91 -16.28
CA HIS A 227 12.67 -2.53 -16.64
C HIS A 227 12.67 -1.67 -17.92
N GLY A 228 11.92 -2.09 -18.95
CA GLY A 228 11.72 -1.32 -20.18
C GLY A 228 11.04 0.03 -19.94
N ALA A 229 10.17 0.14 -18.93
CA ALA A 229 9.56 1.39 -18.49
C ALA A 229 10.51 2.31 -17.69
N GLY A 230 11.75 1.89 -17.44
CA GLY A 230 12.76 2.71 -16.74
C GLY A 230 12.63 2.74 -15.21
N ILE A 231 11.81 1.87 -14.61
CA ILE A 231 11.53 1.87 -13.17
C ILE A 231 12.80 1.78 -12.32
N ASP A 232 13.79 1.02 -12.77
CA ASP A 232 15.03 0.80 -12.01
C ASP A 232 15.88 2.08 -11.93
N GLY A 233 15.73 2.98 -12.90
CA GLY A 233 16.31 4.33 -12.84
C GLY A 233 15.61 5.22 -11.81
N GLU A 234 14.30 5.11 -11.70
CA GLU A 234 13.48 5.86 -10.75
C GLU A 234 13.67 5.38 -9.31
N ILE A 235 13.70 4.07 -9.13
CA ILE A 235 14.07 3.38 -7.89
C ILE A 235 15.44 3.85 -7.41
N ARG A 236 16.44 3.94 -8.29
CA ARG A 236 17.78 4.44 -7.91
C ARG A 236 17.76 5.91 -7.51
N ARG A 237 17.06 6.77 -8.25
CA ARG A 237 16.90 8.19 -7.87
C ARG A 237 16.20 8.36 -6.52
N TRP A 238 15.18 7.55 -6.25
CA TRP A 238 14.52 7.54 -4.95
C TRP A 238 15.44 7.10 -3.81
N ARG A 239 16.31 6.10 -4.03
CA ARG A 239 17.35 5.70 -3.04
C ARG A 239 18.26 6.85 -2.66
N GLU A 240 18.72 7.59 -3.66
CA GLU A 240 19.63 8.71 -3.44
C GLU A 240 18.93 9.81 -2.63
N ALA A 241 17.67 10.12 -2.96
CA ALA A 241 16.87 11.05 -2.18
C ALA A 241 16.68 10.59 -0.73
N LEU A 242 16.34 9.31 -0.50
CA LEU A 242 16.20 8.78 0.87
C LEU A 242 17.51 8.82 1.66
N ARG A 243 18.66 8.62 1.02
CA ARG A 243 19.97 8.80 1.65
C ARG A 243 20.19 10.24 2.09
N ASP A 244 19.79 11.21 1.28
CA ASP A 244 19.84 12.62 1.66
C ASP A 244 18.83 12.93 2.78
N VAL A 245 17.64 12.31 2.79
CA VAL A 245 16.67 12.46 3.90
C VAL A 245 17.29 11.96 5.20
N ASP A 246 17.94 10.80 5.18
CA ASP A 246 18.59 10.23 6.36
C ASP A 246 19.73 11.12 6.88
N ASN A 247 20.57 11.63 5.97
CA ASN A 247 21.72 12.47 6.33
C ASN A 247 21.34 13.85 6.90
N TYR A 248 20.22 14.43 6.46
CA TYR A 248 19.88 15.83 6.80
C TYR A 248 18.62 15.98 7.65
N ALA A 249 17.56 15.21 7.38
CA ALA A 249 16.27 15.37 8.07
C ALA A 249 16.19 14.59 9.37
N THR A 250 16.73 13.37 9.43
CA THR A 250 16.66 12.49 10.62
C THR A 250 17.38 13.10 11.83
N THR A 251 18.50 13.80 11.61
CA THR A 251 19.30 14.42 12.67
C THR A 251 19.11 15.93 12.78
N GLY A 252 18.39 16.54 11.84
CA GLY A 252 18.15 17.98 11.79
C GLY A 252 17.01 18.41 12.72
N ASP A 253 16.96 19.70 13.06
CA ASP A 253 15.81 20.28 13.76
C ASP A 253 14.53 20.08 12.92
N PRO A 254 13.47 19.44 13.45
CA PRO A 254 12.24 19.16 12.73
C PRO A 254 11.59 20.39 12.07
N ALA A 255 11.76 21.58 12.66
CA ALA A 255 11.15 22.82 12.17
C ALA A 255 11.98 23.55 11.09
N THR A 256 13.24 23.16 10.93
CA THR A 256 14.16 23.81 9.97
C THR A 256 13.83 23.38 8.54
N THR A 257 13.95 24.30 7.59
CA THR A 257 13.76 24.02 6.15
C THR A 257 14.78 22.98 5.68
N TYR A 258 14.30 21.93 5.01
CA TYR A 258 15.13 20.83 4.54
C TYR A 258 16.12 21.34 3.48
N PRO A 259 17.45 21.11 3.62
CA PRO A 259 18.45 21.73 2.74
C PRO A 259 18.45 21.17 1.31
N LYS A 260 17.93 19.96 1.09
CA LYS A 260 17.87 19.28 -0.22
C LYS A 260 16.46 19.26 -0.83
N ASN A 261 15.66 20.25 -0.46
CA ASN A 261 14.24 20.36 -0.81
C ASN A 261 13.94 20.20 -2.31
N GLU A 262 14.68 20.88 -3.18
CA GLU A 262 14.47 20.81 -4.64
C GLU A 262 14.72 19.39 -5.18
N ALA A 263 15.82 18.75 -4.79
CA ALA A 263 16.15 17.39 -5.20
C ALA A 263 15.09 16.39 -4.71
N PHE A 264 14.63 16.55 -3.46
CA PHE A 264 13.57 15.71 -2.89
C PHE A 264 12.26 15.83 -3.66
N TRP A 265 11.79 17.05 -3.95
CA TRP A 265 10.54 17.24 -4.71
C TRP A 265 10.62 16.72 -6.14
N ARG A 266 11.78 16.82 -6.79
CA ARG A 266 11.94 16.22 -8.13
C ARG A 266 11.93 14.69 -8.05
N ALA A 267 12.55 14.11 -7.04
CA ALA A 267 12.53 12.67 -6.82
C ALA A 267 11.10 12.17 -6.53
N THR A 268 10.36 12.84 -5.64
CA THR A 268 8.96 12.48 -5.36
C THR A 268 8.06 12.67 -6.58
N GLY A 269 8.27 13.70 -7.40
CA GLY A 269 7.49 13.90 -8.63
C GLY A 269 7.79 12.82 -9.69
N SER A 270 9.03 12.35 -9.76
CA SER A 270 9.40 11.22 -10.60
C SER A 270 8.73 9.92 -10.13
N VAL A 271 8.70 9.71 -8.80
CA VAL A 271 8.01 8.58 -8.18
C VAL A 271 6.50 8.67 -8.41
N SER A 272 5.87 9.85 -8.26
CA SER A 272 4.43 10.00 -8.45
C SER A 272 4.00 9.64 -9.86
N ILE A 273 4.73 10.12 -10.89
CA ILE A 273 4.49 9.76 -12.29
C ILE A 273 4.68 8.26 -12.51
N THR A 274 5.77 7.68 -11.96
CA THR A 274 6.06 6.25 -12.12
C THR A 274 4.98 5.39 -11.49
N VAL A 275 4.54 5.75 -10.28
CA VAL A 275 3.48 5.03 -9.57
C VAL A 275 2.16 5.22 -10.31
N ALA A 276 1.81 6.43 -10.76
CA ALA A 276 0.60 6.67 -11.55
C ALA A 276 0.60 5.83 -12.83
N VAL A 277 1.68 5.86 -13.62
CA VAL A 277 1.81 5.04 -14.84
C VAL A 277 1.65 3.54 -14.58
N ILE A 278 2.06 3.03 -13.42
CA ILE A 278 1.94 1.61 -13.07
C ILE A 278 0.61 1.28 -12.41
N ASP A 279 0.01 2.26 -11.72
CA ASP A 279 -1.31 2.13 -11.11
C ASP A 279 -2.40 2.17 -12.17
N ASP A 280 -2.26 3.11 -13.11
CA ASP A 280 -3.03 3.31 -14.34
C ASP A 280 -2.56 2.41 -15.48
N ALA A 281 -1.44 1.68 -15.30
CA ALA A 281 -1.00 0.73 -16.32
C ALA A 281 -2.16 -0.22 -16.54
N PRO A 282 -2.60 -0.38 -17.80
CA PRO A 282 -3.58 -1.37 -18.12
C PRO A 282 -3.36 -2.67 -17.37
N PRO A 283 -4.39 -3.24 -16.75
CA PRO A 283 -4.40 -4.67 -16.57
C PRO A 283 -4.06 -5.33 -17.93
N PRO A 284 -3.64 -6.60 -17.96
CA PRO A 284 -3.41 -7.36 -19.22
C PRO A 284 -4.53 -7.22 -20.28
N PHE A 285 -5.70 -6.74 -19.86
CA PHE A 285 -6.86 -6.35 -20.65
C PHE A 285 -6.67 -5.18 -21.67
N GLU A 286 -5.96 -4.07 -21.45
CA GLU A 286 -5.86 -3.05 -22.55
C GLU A 286 -4.86 -3.45 -23.63
N MET A 287 -3.86 -4.29 -23.31
CA MET A 287 -3.11 -5.01 -24.34
C MET A 287 -4.01 -5.98 -25.13
N LEU A 288 -5.06 -6.49 -24.49
CA LEU A 288 -6.06 -7.36 -25.10
C LEU A 288 -7.06 -6.59 -25.98
N THR A 289 -7.52 -5.37 -25.64
CA THR A 289 -8.37 -4.58 -26.56
C THR A 289 -7.61 -4.23 -27.85
N ASP A 290 -6.33 -3.89 -27.75
CA ASP A 290 -5.45 -3.72 -28.91
C ASP A 290 -5.31 -5.00 -29.75
N THR A 291 -5.30 -6.20 -29.15
CA THR A 291 -5.22 -7.47 -29.90
C THR A 291 -6.57 -8.02 -30.37
N ILE A 292 -7.67 -7.72 -29.66
CA ILE A 292 -9.04 -8.19 -29.95
C ILE A 292 -9.64 -7.41 -31.11
N VAL A 293 -9.46 -6.09 -31.14
CA VAL A 293 -9.90 -5.24 -32.26
C VAL A 293 -9.03 -5.47 -33.51
N GLN A 294 -7.76 -5.89 -33.34
CA GLN A 294 -6.84 -6.13 -34.45
C GLN A 294 -6.96 -7.50 -35.15
N ARG A 295 -7.62 -8.51 -34.56
CA ARG A 295 -7.81 -9.83 -35.21
C ARG A 295 -9.08 -9.89 -36.06
N MET A 296 -9.08 -9.19 -37.19
CA MET A 296 -9.88 -9.60 -38.36
C MET A 296 -8.97 -10.26 -39.41
N PRO A 297 -9.44 -11.28 -40.17
CA PRO A 297 -8.69 -11.85 -41.28
C PRO A 297 -8.37 -10.78 -42.33
N VAL A 298 -7.11 -10.77 -42.76
CA VAL A 298 -6.43 -9.72 -43.54
C VAL A 298 -6.99 -9.47 -44.97
N GLN A 299 -8.10 -10.06 -45.39
CA GLN A 299 -8.43 -10.13 -46.83
C GLN A 299 -9.52 -9.19 -47.38
N GLN A 300 -10.26 -8.39 -46.60
CA GLN A 300 -11.41 -7.65 -47.18
C GLN A 300 -11.69 -6.22 -46.66
N LEU A 301 -10.70 -5.43 -46.20
CA LEU A 301 -10.95 -4.01 -45.88
C LEU A 301 -10.00 -3.04 -46.59
N PRO A 302 -10.52 -1.93 -47.17
CA PRO A 302 -9.75 -0.93 -47.89
C PRO A 302 -8.80 -0.13 -46.98
N ILE A 303 -7.82 0.50 -47.62
CA ILE A 303 -6.58 1.09 -47.08
C ILE A 303 -6.85 2.35 -46.20
N SER A 304 -7.50 2.19 -45.05
CA SER A 304 -7.63 3.23 -44.01
C SER A 304 -6.95 2.82 -42.69
N ARG A 305 -5.88 2.02 -42.77
CA ARG A 305 -5.17 1.38 -41.64
C ARG A 305 -4.32 2.30 -40.74
N ASN A 306 -4.21 3.60 -41.01
CA ASN A 306 -3.29 4.48 -40.28
C ASN A 306 -3.92 5.41 -39.22
N ARG A 307 -5.23 5.34 -38.95
CA ARG A 307 -5.86 6.17 -37.89
C ARG A 307 -5.83 5.58 -36.48
N TYR A 308 -5.71 4.26 -36.35
CA TYR A 308 -5.87 3.58 -35.05
C TYR A 308 -4.56 3.36 -34.28
N ARG A 309 -3.40 3.69 -34.86
CA ARG A 309 -2.09 3.47 -34.24
C ARG A 309 -1.67 4.57 -33.24
N ASN A 310 -2.43 5.66 -33.17
CA ASN A 310 -2.13 6.85 -32.35
C ASN A 310 -3.27 7.20 -31.38
N ALA A 311 -4.14 6.25 -31.01
CA ALA A 311 -5.12 6.50 -29.96
C ALA A 311 -4.42 6.51 -28.60
N THR A 312 -3.79 7.64 -28.26
CA THR A 312 -3.43 7.96 -26.88
C THR A 312 -4.69 7.85 -26.04
N TYR A 313 -4.76 6.89 -25.12
CA TYR A 313 -5.84 6.84 -24.13
C TYR A 313 -5.74 8.12 -23.28
N PRO A 314 -6.80 8.94 -23.19
CA PRO A 314 -6.76 10.12 -22.34
C PRO A 314 -6.76 9.67 -20.88
N GLY A 315 -5.68 9.96 -20.16
CA GLY A 315 -5.52 9.66 -18.73
C GLY A 315 -6.34 10.56 -17.80
N GLU A 316 -7.53 11.02 -18.23
CA GLU A 316 -8.36 12.00 -17.52
C GLU A 316 -9.86 11.72 -17.73
N GLY A 317 -10.30 10.46 -17.60
CA GLY A 317 -11.69 10.06 -17.87
C GLY A 317 -12.43 9.51 -16.66
N THR A 318 -13.69 9.91 -16.47
CA THR A 318 -14.64 9.23 -15.57
C THR A 318 -14.91 7.80 -16.05
N ASN A 319 -15.42 6.90 -15.20
CA ASN A 319 -15.81 5.54 -15.60
C ASN A 319 -16.87 5.56 -16.70
N GLU A 320 -17.79 6.55 -16.68
CA GLU A 320 -18.75 6.80 -17.76
C GLU A 320 -18.02 7.11 -19.08
N SER A 321 -17.00 7.97 -19.06
CA SER A 321 -16.22 8.29 -20.27
C SER A 321 -15.46 7.07 -20.82
N MET A 322 -14.93 6.22 -19.93
CA MET A 322 -14.29 4.96 -20.31
C MET A 322 -15.30 4.00 -20.92
N TRP A 323 -16.48 3.88 -20.30
CA TRP A 323 -17.58 3.07 -20.82
C TRP A 323 -18.01 3.57 -22.20
N ASP A 324 -18.23 4.88 -22.38
CA ASP A 324 -18.66 5.49 -23.65
C ASP A 324 -17.64 5.20 -24.77
N LYS A 325 -16.35 5.35 -24.47
CA LYS A 325 -15.28 5.04 -25.43
C LYS A 325 -15.28 3.57 -25.83
N VAL A 326 -15.27 2.67 -24.85
CA VAL A 326 -15.26 1.22 -25.09
C VAL A 326 -16.52 0.80 -25.86
N HIS A 327 -17.67 1.35 -25.49
CA HIS A 327 -18.93 1.12 -26.18
C HIS A 327 -18.85 1.57 -27.65
N ASP A 328 -18.43 2.81 -27.91
CA ASP A 328 -18.36 3.37 -29.27
C ASP A 328 -17.34 2.64 -30.16
N ASP A 329 -16.20 2.23 -29.60
CA ASP A 329 -15.21 1.41 -30.29
C ASP A 329 -15.82 0.07 -30.72
N PHE A 330 -16.61 -0.57 -29.86
CA PHE A 330 -17.31 -1.82 -30.18
C PHE A 330 -18.46 -1.60 -31.18
N VAL A 331 -19.23 -0.52 -31.07
CA VAL A 331 -20.24 -0.11 -32.06
C VAL A 331 -19.58 0.02 -33.44
N GLN A 332 -18.41 0.66 -33.50
CA GLN A 332 -17.68 0.87 -34.74
C GLN A 332 -17.09 -0.44 -35.30
N ALA A 333 -16.51 -1.28 -34.45
CA ALA A 333 -15.81 -2.49 -34.88
C ALA A 333 -16.75 -3.66 -35.23
N ARG A 334 -17.87 -3.81 -34.52
CA ARG A 334 -18.79 -4.96 -34.63
C ARG A 334 -20.15 -4.62 -35.22
N GLY A 335 -20.42 -3.33 -35.44
CA GLY A 335 -21.77 -2.86 -35.71
C GLY A 335 -22.64 -2.92 -34.46
N PHE A 336 -23.92 -2.58 -34.61
CA PHE A 336 -24.83 -2.46 -33.48
C PHE A 336 -26.25 -2.87 -33.85
N ASP A 337 -27.00 -3.26 -32.83
CA ASP A 337 -28.45 -3.37 -32.87
C ASP A 337 -29.06 -2.17 -32.14
N THR A 338 -30.24 -1.72 -32.58
CA THR A 338 -30.93 -0.60 -31.93
C THR A 338 -31.92 -1.15 -30.91
N ARG A 339 -31.84 -0.69 -29.65
CA ARG A 339 -32.77 -1.04 -28.58
C ARG A 339 -33.31 0.22 -27.90
N ASP A 340 -34.35 0.06 -27.10
CA ASP A 340 -34.93 1.15 -26.31
C ASP A 340 -33.87 1.86 -25.46
N ALA A 341 -34.13 3.13 -25.14
CA ALA A 341 -33.20 3.96 -24.37
C ALA A 341 -32.92 3.37 -22.98
N LEU A 342 -31.73 3.68 -22.44
CA LEU A 342 -31.34 3.37 -21.07
C LEU A 342 -32.28 4.04 -20.06
N PRO A 343 -32.52 3.43 -18.89
CA PRO A 343 -33.16 4.11 -17.77
C PRO A 343 -32.45 5.44 -17.48
N GLY A 344 -33.20 6.55 -17.32
CA GLY A 344 -32.63 7.86 -16.99
C GLY A 344 -32.13 8.72 -18.16
N ARG A 345 -31.93 8.18 -19.38
CA ARG A 345 -31.64 8.99 -20.58
C ARG A 345 -32.92 9.20 -21.41
N VAL A 346 -33.47 10.41 -21.35
CA VAL A 346 -34.57 10.81 -22.25
C VAL A 346 -34.01 11.02 -23.66
N GLY A 347 -34.41 10.19 -24.64
CA GLY A 347 -34.56 10.66 -26.01
C GLY A 347 -33.81 9.99 -27.15
N ARG A 348 -33.00 8.92 -26.98
CA ARG A 348 -32.49 8.16 -28.15
C ARG A 348 -32.36 6.66 -27.87
N PRO A 349 -32.78 5.79 -28.81
CA PRO A 349 -32.49 4.36 -28.77
C PRO A 349 -30.99 4.11 -28.58
N MET A 350 -30.64 3.16 -27.71
CA MET A 350 -29.25 2.79 -27.45
C MET A 350 -28.74 1.90 -28.59
N LYS A 351 -27.52 2.20 -29.07
CA LYS A 351 -26.82 1.35 -30.05
C LYS A 351 -26.09 0.25 -29.32
N ILE A 352 -26.64 -0.96 -29.26
CA ILE A 352 -26.02 -2.09 -28.56
C ILE A 352 -24.98 -2.74 -29.46
N PRO A 353 -23.68 -2.76 -29.10
CA PRO A 353 -22.67 -3.42 -29.90
C PRO A 353 -22.91 -4.93 -30.03
N ARG A 354 -22.66 -5.50 -31.21
CA ARG A 354 -22.71 -6.94 -31.46
C ARG A 354 -21.46 -7.65 -30.91
N THR A 355 -21.32 -7.63 -29.60
CA THR A 355 -20.17 -8.17 -28.87
C THR A 355 -20.19 -9.70 -28.93
N LEU A 356 -19.03 -10.30 -29.17
CA LEU A 356 -18.87 -11.75 -29.24
C LEU A 356 -18.73 -12.37 -27.85
N ASN A 357 -19.01 -13.67 -27.70
CA ASN A 357 -18.86 -14.39 -26.44
C ASN A 357 -17.45 -14.25 -25.84
N ALA A 358 -16.38 -14.35 -26.64
CA ALA A 358 -15.02 -14.17 -26.14
C ALA A 358 -14.69 -12.75 -25.69
N GLU A 359 -15.40 -11.76 -26.21
CA GLU A 359 -15.21 -10.34 -25.87
C GLU A 359 -15.98 -9.98 -24.60
N VAL A 360 -17.23 -10.44 -24.48
CA VAL A 360 -18.07 -10.17 -23.31
C VAL A 360 -17.48 -10.80 -22.04
N ILE A 361 -16.85 -11.98 -22.11
CA ILE A 361 -16.17 -12.61 -20.97
C ILE A 361 -15.09 -11.68 -20.40
N LYS A 362 -14.30 -11.05 -21.28
CA LYS A 362 -13.20 -10.19 -20.86
C LYS A 362 -13.70 -8.84 -20.34
N LEU A 363 -14.71 -8.26 -21.00
CA LEU A 363 -15.37 -7.04 -20.53
C LEU A 363 -16.05 -7.28 -19.16
N ALA A 364 -16.70 -8.43 -18.97
CA ALA A 364 -17.31 -8.82 -17.71
C ALA A 364 -16.27 -8.94 -16.58
N ALA A 365 -15.11 -9.56 -16.85
CA ALA A 365 -14.03 -9.64 -15.89
C ALA A 365 -13.52 -8.25 -15.46
N TYR A 366 -13.35 -7.33 -16.42
CA TYR A 366 -12.93 -5.94 -16.14
C TYR A 366 -13.92 -5.22 -15.23
N TRP A 367 -15.20 -5.19 -15.61
CA TRP A 367 -16.23 -4.50 -14.84
C TRP A 367 -16.48 -5.17 -13.47
N ASN A 368 -16.28 -6.49 -13.36
CA ASN A 368 -16.36 -7.19 -12.09
C ASN A 368 -15.20 -6.84 -11.14
N ASP A 369 -13.99 -6.60 -11.66
CA ASP A 369 -12.88 -6.06 -10.85
C ASP A 369 -13.21 -4.65 -10.34
N ALA A 370 -13.75 -3.78 -11.21
CA ALA A 370 -14.21 -2.44 -10.82
C ALA A 370 -15.29 -2.49 -9.72
N TRP A 371 -16.24 -3.43 -9.83
CA TRP A 371 -17.24 -3.69 -8.79
C TRP A 371 -16.60 -4.10 -7.45
N HIS A 372 -15.64 -5.04 -7.46
CA HIS A 372 -14.97 -5.47 -6.23
C HIS A 372 -14.18 -4.33 -5.55
N LYS A 373 -13.57 -3.45 -6.34
CA LYS A 373 -12.94 -2.22 -5.81
C LYS A 373 -13.97 -1.35 -5.10
N LEU A 374 -15.14 -1.16 -5.68
CA LEU A 374 -16.23 -0.41 -5.05
C LEU A 374 -16.74 -1.07 -3.76
N GLU A 375 -16.91 -2.40 -3.74
CA GLU A 375 -17.31 -3.12 -2.52
C GLU A 375 -16.27 -2.99 -1.39
N SER A 376 -14.98 -3.05 -1.75
CA SER A 376 -13.91 -2.86 -0.77
C SER A 376 -13.95 -1.46 -0.12
N ARG A 377 -14.28 -0.42 -0.90
CA ARG A 377 -14.44 0.96 -0.43
C ARG A 377 -15.69 1.15 0.44
N ARG A 378 -16.79 0.44 0.14
CA ARG A 378 -18.02 0.46 0.96
C ARG A 378 -17.75 0.07 2.41
N GLY A 379 -16.90 -0.93 2.64
CA GLY A 379 -16.50 -1.36 3.99
C GLY A 379 -15.81 -0.26 4.81
N ILE A 380 -15.15 0.69 4.14
CA ILE A 380 -14.40 1.80 4.76
C ILE A 380 -15.33 3.01 4.99
N LEU A 381 -16.26 3.28 4.07
CA LEU A 381 -17.13 4.45 4.10
C LEU A 381 -18.35 4.31 5.03
N GLY A 382 -18.66 3.11 5.52
CA GLY A 382 -19.80 2.86 6.42
C GLY A 382 -21.16 2.93 5.69
N ASN A 383 -22.27 2.87 6.45
CA ASN A 383 -23.63 2.84 5.91
C ASN A 383 -24.00 4.19 5.26
N LEU A 384 -23.59 4.39 4.00
CA LEU A 384 -24.06 5.50 3.19
C LEU A 384 -25.57 5.32 2.89
N PRO A 385 -26.36 6.41 2.79
CA PRO A 385 -27.83 6.37 2.65
C PRO A 385 -28.35 5.73 1.34
N THR A 386 -27.48 5.19 0.49
CA THR A 386 -27.79 4.63 -0.83
C THR A 386 -27.98 3.10 -0.82
N GLU A 387 -28.11 2.46 0.35
CA GLU A 387 -28.19 0.99 0.51
C GLU A 387 -29.17 0.31 -0.46
N HIS A 388 -30.33 0.92 -0.72
CA HIS A 388 -31.33 0.33 -1.63
C HIS A 388 -30.90 0.33 -3.11
N GLY A 389 -30.16 1.35 -3.57
CA GLY A 389 -29.68 1.43 -4.95
C GLY A 389 -28.52 0.48 -5.20
N LEU A 390 -27.56 0.42 -4.25
CA LEU A 390 -26.35 -0.38 -4.41
C LEU A 390 -26.62 -1.88 -4.34
N ASP A 391 -27.47 -2.32 -3.41
CA ASP A 391 -27.81 -3.74 -3.29
C ASP A 391 -28.65 -4.23 -4.48
N THR A 392 -29.44 -3.33 -5.07
CA THR A 392 -30.16 -3.60 -6.33
C THR A 392 -29.18 -3.73 -7.48
N LEU A 393 -28.25 -2.79 -7.64
CA LEU A 393 -27.19 -2.86 -8.65
C LEU A 393 -26.33 -4.12 -8.49
N LYS A 394 -25.95 -4.48 -7.25
CA LYS A 394 -25.23 -5.71 -6.94
C LYS A 394 -25.95 -6.94 -7.47
N LYS A 395 -27.26 -7.07 -7.18
CA LYS A 395 -28.07 -8.20 -7.63
C LYS A 395 -28.16 -8.26 -9.16
N ARG A 396 -28.35 -7.11 -9.82
CA ARG A 396 -28.39 -7.03 -11.30
C ARG A 396 -27.05 -7.41 -11.91
N TRP A 397 -25.95 -6.88 -11.38
CA TRP A 397 -24.60 -7.18 -11.85
C TRP A 397 -24.25 -8.67 -11.65
N GLN A 398 -24.57 -9.25 -10.49
CA GLN A 398 -24.40 -10.68 -10.24
C GLN A 398 -25.21 -11.56 -11.20
N ALA A 399 -26.41 -11.11 -11.59
CA ALA A 399 -27.19 -11.80 -12.61
C ALA A 399 -26.52 -11.75 -13.99
N VAL A 400 -25.95 -10.59 -14.38
CA VAL A 400 -25.17 -10.46 -15.62
C VAL A 400 -23.93 -11.37 -15.60
N MET A 401 -23.19 -11.42 -14.49
CA MET A 401 -22.02 -12.30 -14.37
C MET A 401 -22.41 -13.78 -14.47
N LYS A 402 -23.54 -14.17 -13.87
CA LYS A 402 -24.09 -15.51 -14.02
C LYS A 402 -24.45 -15.80 -15.47
N ASP A 403 -25.10 -14.86 -16.16
CA ASP A 403 -25.45 -15.02 -17.58
C ASP A 403 -24.22 -15.17 -18.48
N VAL A 404 -23.15 -14.42 -18.22
CA VAL A 404 -21.88 -14.55 -18.95
C VAL A 404 -21.28 -15.94 -18.73
N HIS A 405 -21.29 -16.44 -17.49
CA HIS A 405 -20.82 -17.78 -17.16
C HIS A 405 -21.68 -18.88 -17.81
N ASP A 406 -23.00 -18.77 -17.74
CA ASP A 406 -23.93 -19.80 -18.22
C ASP A 406 -24.07 -19.81 -19.76
N ILE A 407 -23.81 -18.69 -20.44
CA ILE A 407 -24.05 -18.53 -21.88
C ILE A 407 -22.77 -18.31 -22.68
N ALA A 408 -21.93 -17.35 -22.29
CA ALA A 408 -20.77 -16.96 -23.10
C ALA A 408 -19.60 -17.95 -22.95
N GLU A 409 -19.31 -18.40 -21.74
CA GLU A 409 -18.21 -19.35 -21.48
C GLU A 409 -18.37 -20.72 -22.17
N PRO A 410 -19.56 -21.37 -22.14
CA PRO A 410 -19.78 -22.60 -22.90
C PRO A 410 -20.12 -22.35 -24.38
N GLY A 411 -20.42 -21.10 -24.75
CA GLY A 411 -20.76 -20.70 -26.12
C GLY A 411 -19.55 -20.73 -27.07
N LYS A 412 -19.81 -20.74 -28.38
CA LYS A 412 -18.71 -20.56 -29.34
C LYS A 412 -18.18 -19.14 -29.23
N VAL A 413 -16.86 -19.02 -29.18
CA VAL A 413 -16.15 -17.74 -28.99
C VAL A 413 -16.49 -16.66 -30.03
N GLU A 414 -16.86 -17.07 -31.24
CA GLU A 414 -17.21 -16.22 -32.39
C GLU A 414 -18.70 -15.83 -32.44
N ASP A 415 -19.56 -16.45 -31.62
CA ASP A 415 -21.00 -16.17 -31.66
C ASP A 415 -21.29 -14.84 -30.94
N VAL A 416 -22.25 -14.07 -31.47
CA VAL A 416 -22.73 -12.84 -30.83
C VAL A 416 -23.40 -13.20 -29.52
N TYR A 417 -22.98 -12.56 -28.43
CA TYR A 417 -23.53 -12.80 -27.10
C TYR A 417 -25.01 -12.39 -27.06
N PRO A 418 -25.94 -13.33 -26.78
CA PRO A 418 -27.38 -13.08 -26.97
C PRO A 418 -27.96 -12.08 -25.95
N LYS A 419 -27.26 -11.82 -24.84
CA LYS A 419 -27.64 -10.84 -23.81
C LYS A 419 -26.78 -9.57 -23.83
N ASN A 420 -26.33 -9.16 -25.02
CA ASN A 420 -25.53 -7.93 -25.18
C ASN A 420 -26.21 -6.70 -24.60
N HIS A 421 -27.52 -6.58 -24.80
CA HIS A 421 -28.27 -5.43 -24.34
C HIS A 421 -28.28 -5.31 -22.81
N GLU A 422 -28.51 -6.41 -22.10
CA GLU A 422 -28.47 -6.47 -20.64
C GLU A 422 -27.06 -6.18 -20.12
N PHE A 423 -26.04 -6.75 -20.76
CA PHE A 423 -24.64 -6.52 -20.38
C PHE A 423 -24.23 -5.05 -20.50
N TRP A 424 -24.48 -4.41 -21.65
CA TRP A 424 -24.09 -3.01 -21.88
C TRP A 424 -24.89 -2.05 -21.01
N ARG A 425 -26.17 -2.34 -20.75
CA ARG A 425 -26.99 -1.55 -19.82
C ARG A 425 -26.46 -1.58 -18.39
N GLU A 426 -26.24 -2.77 -17.85
CA GLU A 426 -25.85 -2.89 -16.43
C GLU A 426 -24.39 -2.47 -16.21
N SER A 427 -23.51 -2.63 -17.21
CA SER A 427 -22.16 -2.07 -17.14
C SER A 427 -22.14 -0.54 -17.18
N PHE A 428 -23.08 0.10 -17.89
CA PHE A 428 -23.24 1.55 -17.88
C PHE A 428 -23.70 2.06 -16.50
N GLU A 429 -24.73 1.44 -15.93
CA GLU A 429 -25.23 1.77 -14.58
C GLU A 429 -24.14 1.60 -13.52
N LEU A 430 -23.30 0.55 -13.67
CA LEU A 430 -22.12 0.35 -12.84
C LEU A 430 -21.10 1.49 -13.01
N ALA A 431 -20.78 1.89 -14.25
CA ALA A 431 -19.88 2.99 -14.53
C ALA A 431 -20.35 4.31 -13.88
N GLN A 432 -21.63 4.66 -14.04
CA GLN A 432 -22.20 5.85 -13.40
C GLN A 432 -22.16 5.78 -11.87
N THR A 433 -22.42 4.60 -11.30
CA THR A 433 -22.34 4.41 -9.85
C THR A 433 -20.91 4.57 -9.35
N LEU A 434 -19.93 4.05 -10.09
CA LEU A 434 -18.51 4.22 -9.76
C LEU A 434 -18.11 5.70 -9.78
N ASP A 435 -18.61 6.47 -10.75
CA ASP A 435 -18.37 7.92 -10.81
C ASP A 435 -19.00 8.66 -9.64
N LEU A 436 -20.26 8.37 -9.30
CA LEU A 436 -20.89 8.95 -8.12
C LEU A 436 -20.10 8.65 -6.83
N PHE A 437 -19.57 7.43 -6.70
CA PHE A 437 -18.72 7.06 -5.56
C PHE A 437 -17.37 7.76 -5.55
N ASN A 438 -16.84 8.10 -6.72
CA ASN A 438 -15.62 8.89 -6.85
C ASN A 438 -15.85 10.38 -6.58
N GLU A 439 -17.08 10.88 -6.82
CA GLU A 439 -17.49 12.26 -6.49
C GLU A 439 -17.90 12.43 -5.02
N LEU A 440 -18.23 11.36 -4.30
CA LEU A 440 -18.57 11.44 -2.88
C LEU A 440 -17.36 11.95 -2.08
N PRO A 441 -17.51 13.06 -1.33
CA PRO A 441 -16.46 13.56 -0.47
C PRO A 441 -16.03 12.45 0.49
N SER A 442 -14.72 12.29 0.67
CA SER A 442 -14.21 11.36 1.66
C SER A 442 -14.73 11.74 3.06
N LYS A 443 -14.76 10.80 4.02
CA LYS A 443 -15.13 11.11 5.42
C LYS A 443 -14.34 12.32 5.98
N LEU A 444 -13.14 12.56 5.45
CA LEU A 444 -12.28 13.69 5.79
C LEU A 444 -12.83 15.02 5.26
N ASP A 445 -13.42 15.05 4.07
CA ASP A 445 -14.03 16.26 3.49
C ASP A 445 -15.32 16.66 4.23
N ILE A 446 -16.11 15.67 4.68
CA ILE A 446 -17.31 15.91 5.51
C ILE A 446 -16.91 16.38 6.91
N ALA A 447 -15.87 15.78 7.51
CA ALA A 447 -15.35 16.21 8.81
C ALA A 447 -14.81 17.65 8.75
N TRP A 448 -14.17 18.02 7.64
CA TRP A 448 -13.65 19.37 7.40
C TRP A 448 -14.76 20.42 7.28
N ASP A 449 -15.87 20.10 6.60
CA ASP A 449 -16.97 21.05 6.43
C ASP A 449 -17.74 21.30 7.74
N VAL A 450 -17.87 20.28 8.59
CA VAL A 450 -18.47 20.40 9.95
C VAL A 450 -17.63 21.29 10.87
N THR A 451 -16.30 21.30 10.72
CA THR A 451 -15.42 22.17 11.53
C THR A 451 -15.49 23.65 11.15
N LYS A 452 -15.99 24.00 9.95
CA LYS A 452 -16.13 25.40 9.52
C LYS A 452 -17.38 26.09 10.07
N THR A 453 -18.31 25.36 10.71
CA THR A 453 -19.62 25.88 11.14
C THR A 453 -19.85 26.02 12.64
N LEU A 454 -18.82 25.97 13.49
CA LEU A 454 -18.98 26.13 14.96
C LEU A 454 -18.53 27.53 15.46
N PRO A 455 -19.38 28.32 16.15
CA PRO A 455 -19.03 29.65 16.65
C PRO A 455 -18.32 29.65 18.03
N ASP A 456 -17.26 30.48 18.13
CA ASP A 456 -16.68 31.25 19.26
C ASP A 456 -16.55 30.72 20.70
N ARG A 457 -16.94 29.49 21.05
CA ARG A 457 -16.81 29.01 22.45
C ARG A 457 -15.49 28.33 22.83
N PHE A 458 -14.48 28.31 21.95
CA PHE A 458 -13.17 27.72 22.25
C PHE A 458 -12.17 28.69 22.92
N ALA A 459 -12.40 30.00 22.88
CA ALA A 459 -11.46 30.98 23.44
C ALA A 459 -11.39 30.95 24.99
N ASP A 460 -12.44 30.49 25.66
CA ASP A 460 -12.55 30.57 27.13
C ASP A 460 -11.93 29.36 27.87
N VAL A 461 -11.60 28.29 27.14
CA VAL A 461 -10.95 27.08 27.68
C VAL A 461 -9.42 27.19 27.62
N VAL A 462 -8.89 27.92 26.63
CA VAL A 462 -7.44 28.11 26.45
C VAL A 462 -6.85 29.02 27.54
N GLY A 463 -7.62 29.96 28.08
CA GLY A 463 -7.19 30.84 29.16
C GLY A 463 -6.96 30.14 30.51
N LYS A 464 -7.65 29.01 30.77
CA LYS A 464 -7.53 28.27 32.05
C LYS A 464 -6.41 27.23 32.06
N VAL A 465 -5.95 26.79 30.89
CA VAL A 465 -4.81 25.85 30.76
C VAL A 465 -3.46 26.58 30.85
N ALA A 466 -3.39 27.84 30.43
CA ALA A 466 -2.16 28.63 30.49
C ALA A 466 -1.67 28.94 31.92
N HIS A 467 -2.56 29.04 32.91
CA HIS A 467 -2.18 29.29 34.30
C HIS A 467 -1.73 28.03 35.07
N ALA A 468 -2.11 26.82 34.63
CA ALA A 468 -1.73 25.57 35.30
C ALA A 468 -0.34 25.05 34.88
N ILE A 469 0.19 25.52 33.74
CA ILE A 469 1.49 25.10 33.20
C ILE A 469 2.65 25.91 33.82
N GLY A 470 2.38 27.10 34.37
CA GLY A 470 3.39 27.95 35.02
C GLY A 470 3.96 27.40 36.33
N ASP A 471 3.15 26.68 37.13
CA ASP A 471 3.55 26.22 38.46
C ASP A 471 4.34 24.91 38.47
N VAL A 472 4.33 24.17 37.35
CA VAL A 472 5.10 22.91 37.19
C VAL A 472 6.52 23.18 36.69
N ALA A 473 6.77 24.32 36.03
CA ALA A 473 8.09 24.69 35.53
C ALA A 473 9.06 25.18 36.62
N ASN A 474 8.56 25.68 37.77
CA ASN A 474 9.40 26.23 38.84
C ASN A 474 9.93 25.20 39.85
N ARG A 475 9.55 23.91 39.76
CA ARG A 475 10.00 22.86 40.71
C ARG A 475 10.96 21.82 40.12
N ALA A 476 11.42 21.98 38.88
CA ALA A 476 12.35 21.06 38.24
C ALA A 476 13.79 21.59 38.09
N ALA A 477 14.10 22.77 38.66
CA ALA A 477 15.41 23.44 38.47
C ALA A 477 16.42 23.26 39.62
N GLU A 478 16.12 22.50 40.68
CA GLU A 478 17.06 22.27 41.79
C GLU A 478 17.39 20.78 41.93
N GLY A 479 18.55 20.35 41.42
CA GLY A 479 19.05 18.99 41.68
C GLY A 479 20.11 18.40 40.74
N VAL A 480 21.33 18.94 40.79
CA VAL A 480 22.64 18.22 40.77
C VAL A 480 22.91 17.21 39.63
N THR A 481 23.51 17.64 38.51
CA THR A 481 24.93 17.46 38.11
C THR A 481 25.68 16.18 38.54
N SER A 482 25.88 15.25 37.59
CA SER A 482 27.19 14.70 37.15
C SER A 482 27.07 13.28 36.57
N GLY A 483 27.71 13.03 35.41
CA GLY A 483 28.04 11.67 34.93
C GLY A 483 27.34 11.22 33.66
N LEU A 484 28.06 11.35 32.53
CA LEU A 484 28.00 10.58 31.27
C LEU A 484 26.64 10.20 30.65
N GLY A 485 26.39 10.80 29.48
CA GLY A 485 25.95 10.07 28.26
C GLY A 485 24.46 9.73 28.12
N LYS A 486 23.70 10.64 27.53
CA LYS A 486 22.33 10.44 26.99
C LYS A 486 22.33 10.67 25.47
N PRO A 487 21.37 10.11 24.69
CA PRO A 487 20.99 8.69 24.72
C PRO A 487 20.59 8.10 23.34
N ILE A 488 20.49 6.78 23.35
CA ILE A 488 20.02 5.85 22.33
C ILE A 488 18.48 5.98 22.15
N LEU A 489 18.03 6.91 21.29
CA LEU A 489 16.59 7.10 20.95
C LEU A 489 16.30 7.01 19.44
N ILE A 490 17.23 6.44 18.66
CA ILE A 490 17.16 6.39 17.18
C ILE A 490 16.96 4.93 16.67
N ALA A 491 16.79 3.94 17.55
CA ALA A 491 16.86 2.52 17.16
C ALA A 491 15.68 2.03 16.30
N GLY A 492 14.42 2.29 16.66
CA GLY A 492 13.28 1.65 16.00
C GLY A 492 13.07 2.04 14.52
N SER A 493 13.18 3.33 14.18
CA SER A 493 13.02 3.82 12.80
C SER A 493 14.24 3.52 11.93
N VAL A 494 15.45 3.52 12.50
CA VAL A 494 16.68 3.12 11.79
C VAL A 494 16.76 1.60 11.61
N VAL A 495 16.16 0.79 12.47
CA VAL A 495 16.13 -0.67 12.27
C VAL A 495 15.20 -1.04 11.12
N VAL A 496 13.99 -0.47 11.01
CA VAL A 496 13.08 -0.74 9.88
C VAL A 496 13.58 -0.11 8.58
N GLY A 497 14.00 1.15 8.62
CA GLY A 497 14.61 1.84 7.48
C GLY A 497 15.92 1.17 7.04
N GLY A 498 16.76 0.78 7.99
CA GLY A 498 18.01 0.04 7.78
C GLY A 498 17.80 -1.38 7.28
N LEU A 499 16.75 -2.09 7.69
CA LEU A 499 16.40 -3.41 7.15
C LEU A 499 15.96 -3.32 5.69
N LEU A 500 15.12 -2.33 5.37
CA LEU A 500 14.66 -2.06 4.01
C LEU A 500 15.83 -1.63 3.12
N LEU A 501 16.71 -0.76 3.63
CA LEU A 501 17.92 -0.29 2.94
C LEU A 501 18.95 -1.42 2.75
N TRP A 502 19.21 -2.25 3.76
CA TRP A 502 20.13 -3.39 3.69
C TRP A 502 19.67 -4.47 2.71
N ARG A 503 18.36 -4.76 2.69
CA ARG A 503 17.75 -5.66 1.69
C ARG A 503 17.87 -5.08 0.26
N TRP A 504 17.83 -3.76 0.12
CA TRP A 504 17.95 -3.06 -1.16
C TRP A 504 19.37 -2.92 -1.70
N LEU A 505 20.39 -3.01 -0.83
CA LEU A 505 21.81 -2.80 -1.17
C LEU A 505 22.56 -4.07 -1.64
N ARG A 506 21.93 -5.25 -1.68
CA ARG A 506 22.61 -6.47 -2.17
C ARG A 506 22.66 -6.53 -3.71
N PRO A 507 23.86 -6.66 -4.32
CA PRO A 507 23.95 -7.07 -5.72
C PRO A 507 23.46 -8.52 -5.89
N SER A 508 22.78 -8.79 -7.00
CA SER A 508 22.38 -10.15 -7.39
C SER A 508 23.62 -11.06 -7.47
N PRO A 509 23.55 -12.33 -7.04
CA PRO A 509 24.65 -13.26 -7.21
C PRO A 509 24.95 -13.40 -8.70
N THR A 510 26.17 -13.05 -9.10
CA THR A 510 26.71 -13.37 -10.41
C THR A 510 26.72 -14.88 -10.56
N THR A 511 25.95 -15.38 -11.52
CA THR A 511 26.03 -16.77 -11.96
C THR A 511 27.45 -17.02 -12.46
N VAL A 512 28.25 -17.70 -11.65
CA VAL A 512 29.52 -18.26 -12.11
C VAL A 512 29.13 -19.42 -13.02
N ALA A 513 29.32 -19.24 -14.33
CA ALA A 513 29.23 -20.33 -15.29
C ALA A 513 30.30 -21.37 -14.93
N VAL A 514 29.85 -22.58 -14.60
CA VAL A 514 30.70 -23.78 -14.53
C VAL A 514 30.45 -24.60 -15.78
#